data_AF-A0A6A6L4N1-F1
#
_entry.id   AF-A0A6A6L4N1-F1
#
_cell.length_a   1.000
_cell.length_b   1.000
_cell.length_c   1.000
_cell.angle_alpha   90.00
_cell.angle_beta   90.00
_cell.angle_gamma   90.00
#
_symmetry.space_group_name_H-M   'P 1'
#
loop_
_entity.id
_entity.type
_entity.pdbx_description
1 polymer ?
#
loop_
_entity_poly.entity_id
_entity_poly.type
_entity_poly.pdbx_seq_one_letter_code
_entity_poly.pdbx_strand_id
1 'polypeptide(L)'
;MILPVVKLGTLALRTICKPIANRLKKEAGLHPRFRQFIINIAQANHRFTTTVQRHIYGHATNVAIRPLDEEKAVQAAADLIGELFVFTVAAAAVTFEVQRSSRSEARKEEMRIRELQEMKQKDEEIARKLNFLNRNWKSWNNLSKNEGLLAFSTSGMAMC
;
A
#
# COMPACT_ATOMS: atom_id res chain seq x y z
N MET A 1 -10.23 9.46 18.19
CA MET A 1 -9.80 10.89 18.16
C MET A 1 -10.00 11.51 16.77
N ILE A 2 -11.20 11.42 16.19
CA ILE A 2 -11.50 11.92 14.81
C ILE A 2 -11.82 13.43 14.79
N LEU A 3 -12.35 13.95 15.90
CA LEU A 3 -12.85 15.32 16.01
C LEU A 3 -11.80 16.43 15.76
N PRO A 4 -10.53 16.32 16.20
CA PRO A 4 -9.54 17.38 15.99
C PRO A 4 -9.14 17.54 14.51
N VAL A 5 -8.93 16.43 13.80
CA VAL A 5 -8.48 16.44 12.41
C VAL A 5 -9.58 16.93 11.48
N VAL A 6 -10.83 16.50 11.70
CA VAL A 6 -11.98 16.97 10.92
C VAL A 6 -12.22 18.47 11.12
N LYS A 7 -12.07 18.98 12.35
CA LYS A 7 -12.17 20.43 12.64
C LYS A 7 -11.04 21.24 11.98
N LEU A 8 -9.82 20.73 11.99
CA LEU A 8 -8.68 21.38 11.33
C LEU A 8 -8.85 21.38 9.80
N GLY A 9 -9.29 20.26 9.23
CA GLY A 9 -9.56 20.15 7.79
C GLY A 9 -10.65 21.11 7.33
N THR A 10 -11.77 21.19 8.05
CA THR A 10 -12.87 22.13 7.71
C THR A 10 -12.46 23.60 7.88
N LEU A 11 -11.60 23.92 8.84
CA LEU A 11 -11.06 25.26 9.02
C LEU A 11 -10.07 25.64 7.91
N ALA A 12 -9.17 24.72 7.53
CA ALA A 12 -8.25 24.90 6.42
C ALA A 12 -9.01 25.11 5.10
N LEU A 13 -10.06 24.32 4.87
CA LEU A 13 -10.93 24.47 3.71
C LEU A 13 -11.56 25.87 3.67
N ARG A 14 -12.17 26.32 4.77
CA ARG A 14 -12.74 27.69 4.86
C ARG A 14 -11.70 28.78 4.64
N THR A 15 -10.48 28.56 5.10
CA THR A 15 -9.38 29.53 4.98
C THR A 15 -8.89 29.65 3.54
N ILE A 16 -8.94 28.56 2.77
CA ILE A 16 -8.55 28.54 1.36
C ILE A 16 -9.71 28.97 0.46
N CYS A 17 -10.93 28.48 0.70
CA CYS A 17 -12.09 28.76 -0.14
C CYS A 17 -12.55 30.22 -0.10
N LYS A 18 -12.51 30.89 1.06
CA LYS A 18 -12.94 32.30 1.18
C LYS A 18 -12.11 33.29 0.31
N PRO A 19 -10.78 33.35 0.42
CA PRO A 19 -9.99 34.25 -0.41
C PRO A 19 -10.07 33.87 -1.89
N ILE A 20 -10.13 32.57 -2.22
CA ILE A 20 -10.27 32.11 -3.60
C ILE A 20 -11.60 32.58 -4.20
N ALA A 21 -12.72 32.40 -3.49
CA ALA A 21 -14.03 32.89 -3.94
C ALA A 21 -14.02 34.41 -4.16
N ASN A 22 -13.40 35.19 -3.26
CA ASN A 22 -13.31 36.64 -3.41
C ASN A 22 -12.43 37.07 -4.60
N ARG A 23 -11.35 36.34 -4.87
CA ARG A 23 -10.47 36.59 -6.03
C ARG A 23 -11.18 36.22 -7.34
N LEU A 24 -11.86 35.08 -7.39
CA LEU A 24 -12.67 34.67 -8.53
C LEU A 24 -13.81 35.65 -8.80
N LYS A 25 -14.50 36.17 -7.77
CA LYS A 25 -15.53 37.21 -7.96
C LYS A 25 -14.93 38.47 -8.60
N LYS A 26 -13.77 38.91 -8.11
CA LYS A 26 -13.08 40.08 -8.65
C LYS A 26 -12.66 39.88 -10.11
N GLU A 27 -12.11 38.71 -10.45
CA GLU A 27 -11.69 38.41 -11.82
C GLU A 27 -12.85 38.15 -12.77
N ALA A 28 -13.95 37.54 -12.30
CA ALA A 28 -15.16 37.30 -13.08
C ALA A 28 -15.87 38.61 -13.45
N GLY A 29 -15.91 39.58 -12.53
CA GLY A 29 -16.45 40.92 -12.80
C GLY A 29 -15.56 41.76 -13.72
N LEU A 30 -14.25 41.50 -13.76
CA LEU A 30 -13.30 42.24 -14.59
C LEU A 30 -13.14 41.65 -16.01
N HIS A 31 -13.23 40.32 -16.17
CA HIS A 31 -12.95 39.65 -17.44
C HIS A 31 -14.11 38.78 -17.94
N PRO A 32 -14.85 39.22 -18.99
CA PRO A 32 -15.97 38.44 -19.54
C PRO A 32 -15.54 37.09 -20.15
N ARG A 33 -14.28 36.93 -20.59
CA ARG A 33 -13.76 35.61 -21.02
C ARG A 33 -13.59 34.64 -19.86
N PHE A 34 -13.16 35.12 -18.69
CA PHE A 34 -13.03 34.30 -17.49
C PHE A 34 -14.40 33.86 -16.96
N ARG A 35 -15.40 34.75 -17.03
CA ARG A 35 -16.81 34.41 -16.77
C ARG A 35 -17.29 33.26 -17.65
N GLN A 36 -17.05 33.34 -18.96
CA GLN A 36 -17.44 32.28 -19.88
C GLN A 36 -16.73 30.95 -19.58
N PHE A 37 -15.46 31.00 -19.18
CA PHE A 37 -14.67 29.83 -18.80
C PHE A 37 -15.25 29.11 -17.57
N ILE A 38 -15.58 29.84 -16.51
CA ILE A 38 -16.21 29.26 -15.31
C ILE A 38 -17.58 28.64 -15.65
N ILE A 39 -18.40 29.33 -16.45
CA ILE A 39 -19.70 28.81 -16.88
C ILE A 39 -19.50 27.52 -17.70
N ASN A 40 -18.53 27.48 -18.60
CA ASN A 40 -18.23 26.29 -19.39
C ASN A 40 -17.77 25.13 -18.51
N ILE A 41 -16.93 25.38 -17.49
CA ILE A 41 -16.54 24.35 -16.51
C ILE A 41 -17.74 23.87 -15.70
N ALA A 42 -18.57 24.76 -15.18
CA ALA A 42 -19.75 24.40 -14.42
C ALA A 42 -20.72 23.54 -15.25
N GLN A 43 -20.94 23.92 -16.52
CA GLN A 43 -21.76 23.15 -17.44
C GLN A 43 -21.13 21.82 -17.84
N ALA A 44 -19.81 21.78 -18.07
CA ALA A 44 -19.09 20.54 -18.38
C ALA A 44 -19.14 19.57 -17.20
N ASN A 45 -18.91 20.06 -15.99
CA ASN A 45 -19.00 19.26 -14.77
C ASN A 45 -20.42 18.73 -14.57
N HIS A 46 -21.45 19.56 -14.75
CA HIS A 46 -22.83 19.10 -14.62
C HIS A 46 -23.19 18.06 -15.69
N ARG A 47 -22.80 18.25 -16.95
CA ARG A 47 -22.95 17.25 -18.02
C ARG A 47 -22.27 15.94 -17.68
N PHE A 48 -21.06 16.02 -17.12
CA PHE A 48 -20.32 14.85 -16.65
C PHE A 48 -21.07 14.14 -15.52
N THR A 49 -21.47 14.85 -14.46
CA THR A 49 -22.25 14.30 -13.34
C THR A 49 -23.53 13.64 -13.83
N THR A 50 -24.34 14.29 -14.68
CA THR A 50 -25.60 13.70 -15.18
C THR A 50 -25.35 12.49 -16.08
N THR A 51 -24.25 12.46 -16.84
CA THR A 51 -23.89 11.31 -17.69
C THR A 51 -23.48 10.11 -16.84
N VAL A 52 -22.60 10.33 -15.86
CA VAL A 52 -22.15 9.29 -14.92
C VAL A 52 -23.33 8.81 -14.07
N GLN A 53 -24.15 9.73 -13.55
CA GLN A 53 -25.30 9.40 -12.72
C GLN A 53 -26.40 8.67 -13.49
N ARG A 54 -26.65 8.99 -14.78
CA ARG A 54 -27.54 8.20 -15.63
C ARG A 54 -27.00 6.79 -15.86
N HIS A 55 -25.70 6.65 -16.06
CA HIS A 55 -25.07 5.36 -16.29
C HIS A 55 -25.12 4.46 -15.05
N ILE A 56 -25.06 5.05 -13.85
CA ILE A 56 -25.06 4.30 -12.58
C ILE A 56 -26.47 4.08 -12.03
N TYR A 57 -27.39 5.04 -12.16
CA TYR A 57 -28.70 5.01 -11.47
C TYR A 57 -29.93 4.94 -12.39
N GLY A 58 -29.77 4.91 -13.72
CA GLY A 58 -30.88 4.71 -14.66
C GLY A 58 -31.95 5.83 -14.73
N HIS A 59 -31.95 6.81 -13.83
CA HIS A 59 -32.89 7.94 -13.83
C HIS A 59 -32.27 9.21 -14.41
N ALA A 60 -32.98 9.79 -15.38
CA ALA A 60 -32.59 11.00 -16.09
C ALA A 60 -33.08 12.25 -15.35
N THR A 61 -32.31 12.74 -14.37
CA THR A 61 -32.57 14.08 -13.82
C THR A 61 -32.03 15.11 -14.80
N ASN A 62 -32.91 15.60 -15.68
CA ASN A 62 -32.60 16.63 -16.66
C ASN A 62 -32.80 18.01 -16.02
N VAL A 63 -31.79 18.49 -15.30
CA VAL A 63 -31.86 19.82 -14.68
C VAL A 63 -31.52 20.85 -15.76
N ALA A 64 -32.54 21.56 -16.22
CA ALA A 64 -32.39 22.68 -17.15
C ALA A 64 -31.45 23.74 -16.53
N ILE A 65 -30.38 24.05 -17.26
CA ILE A 65 -29.38 25.04 -16.86
C ILE A 65 -30.03 26.42 -16.90
N ARG A 66 -30.43 26.95 -15.73
CA ARG A 66 -30.68 28.38 -15.59
C ARG A 66 -29.33 29.10 -15.78
N PRO A 67 -29.27 30.23 -16.50
CA PRO A 67 -28.06 31.05 -16.52
C PRO A 67 -27.67 31.32 -15.07
N LEU A 68 -26.47 30.88 -14.71
CA LEU A 68 -26.03 30.82 -13.33
C LEU A 68 -25.72 32.24 -12.88
N ASP A 69 -26.39 32.67 -11.81
CA ASP A 69 -26.08 33.91 -11.11
C ASP A 69 -24.58 33.93 -10.76
N GLU A 70 -23.92 35.05 -10.97
CA GLU A 70 -22.46 35.18 -10.95
C GLU A 70 -21.87 34.67 -9.62
N GLU A 71 -22.60 34.90 -8.54
CA GLU A 71 -22.23 34.44 -7.20
C GLU A 71 -22.20 32.91 -7.08
N LYS A 72 -23.17 32.22 -7.68
CA LYS A 72 -23.27 30.74 -7.61
C LYS A 72 -22.20 30.06 -8.45
N ALA A 73 -21.86 30.63 -9.61
CA ALA A 73 -20.79 30.13 -10.46
C ALA A 73 -19.42 30.22 -9.76
N VAL A 74 -19.17 31.35 -9.10
CA VAL A 74 -17.94 31.56 -8.34
C VAL A 74 -17.87 30.67 -7.11
N GLN A 75 -18.99 30.49 -6.41
CA GLN A 75 -19.03 29.59 -5.25
C GLN A 75 -18.76 28.14 -5.66
N ALA A 76 -19.40 27.66 -6.73
CA ALA A 76 -19.14 26.31 -7.25
C ALA A 76 -17.69 26.12 -7.69
N ALA A 77 -17.06 27.12 -8.31
CA ALA A 77 -15.65 27.06 -8.69
C ALA A 77 -14.72 27.05 -7.47
N ALA A 78 -15.02 27.86 -6.45
CA ALA A 78 -14.25 27.87 -5.20
C ALA A 78 -14.38 26.55 -4.43
N ASP A 79 -15.58 25.96 -4.40
CA ASP A 79 -15.83 24.66 -3.77
C ASP A 79 -15.09 23.54 -4.52
N LEU A 80 -15.13 23.52 -5.87
CA LEU A 80 -14.37 22.58 -6.69
C LEU A 80 -12.85 22.67 -6.45
N ILE A 81 -12.31 23.88 -6.36
CA ILE A 81 -10.88 24.09 -6.07
C ILE A 81 -10.54 23.59 -4.66
N GLY A 82 -11.41 23.85 -3.68
CA GLY A 82 -11.27 23.36 -2.31
C GLY A 82 -11.27 21.82 -2.23
N GLU A 83 -12.20 21.18 -2.91
CA GLU A 83 -12.25 19.71 -3.02
C GLU A 83 -10.99 19.15 -3.68
N LEU A 84 -10.56 19.72 -4.81
CA LEU A 84 -9.38 19.27 -5.53
C LEU A 84 -8.10 19.42 -4.70
N PHE A 85 -7.98 20.49 -3.91
CA PHE A 85 -6.89 20.68 -2.97
C PHE A 85 -6.89 19.57 -1.89
N VAL A 86 -8.03 19.28 -1.28
CA VAL A 86 -8.13 18.21 -0.27
C VAL A 86 -7.80 16.85 -0.86
N PHE A 87 -8.33 16.52 -2.04
CA PHE A 87 -7.99 15.28 -2.74
C PHE A 87 -6.51 15.19 -3.06
N THR A 88 -5.87 16.29 -3.47
CA THR A 88 -4.43 16.32 -3.76
C THR A 88 -3.61 16.07 -2.49
N VAL A 89 -3.94 16.73 -1.38
CA VAL A 89 -3.26 16.53 -0.09
C VAL A 89 -3.47 15.10 0.42
N ALA A 90 -4.68 14.56 0.33
CA ALA A 90 -4.98 13.18 0.71
C ALA A 90 -4.23 12.17 -0.16
N ALA A 91 -4.23 12.35 -1.49
CA ALA A 91 -3.50 11.49 -2.42
C ALA A 91 -1.98 11.55 -2.18
N ALA A 92 -1.44 12.73 -1.90
CA ALA A 92 -0.03 12.91 -1.54
C ALA A 92 0.30 12.20 -0.22
N ALA A 93 -0.56 12.30 0.80
CA ALA A 93 -0.39 11.62 2.08
C ALA A 93 -0.39 10.10 1.92
N VAL A 94 -1.37 9.55 1.18
CA VAL A 94 -1.44 8.09 0.90
C VAL A 94 -0.22 7.64 0.11
N THR A 95 0.18 8.39 -0.91
CA THR A 95 1.38 8.07 -1.71
C THR A 95 2.64 8.09 -0.85
N PHE A 96 2.76 9.07 0.05
CA PHE A 96 3.86 9.16 1.00
C PHE A 96 3.87 7.99 1.99
N GLU A 97 2.70 7.57 2.50
CA GLU A 97 2.57 6.40 3.36
C GLU A 97 2.97 5.11 2.64
N VAL A 98 2.52 4.90 1.39
CA VAL A 98 2.89 3.72 0.58
C VAL A 98 4.40 3.72 0.29
N GLN A 99 4.97 4.88 -0.06
CA GLN A 99 6.41 4.99 -0.31
C GLN A 99 7.24 4.77 0.96
N ARG A 100 6.77 5.23 2.12
CA ARG A 100 7.41 5.00 3.42
C ARG A 100 7.25 3.55 3.88
N SER A 101 6.07 2.96 3.70
CA SER A 101 5.73 1.60 4.10
C SER A 101 6.52 0.58 3.29
N SER A 102 6.56 0.72 1.95
CA SER A 102 7.34 -0.17 1.08
C SER A 102 8.83 -0.23 1.44
N ARG A 103 9.44 0.90 1.81
CA ARG A 103 10.84 0.93 2.31
C ARG A 103 11.02 0.20 3.64
N SER A 104 10.00 0.17 4.50
CA SER A 104 10.06 -0.53 5.77
C SER A 104 9.77 -2.03 5.61
N GLU A 105 8.89 -2.41 4.70
CA GLU A 105 8.55 -3.81 4.43
C GLU A 105 9.67 -4.54 3.71
N ALA A 106 10.33 -3.89 2.74
CA ALA A 106 11.51 -4.45 2.06
C ALA A 106 12.61 -4.84 3.06
N ARG A 107 12.89 -3.99 4.06
CA ARG A 107 13.88 -4.30 5.11
C ARG A 107 13.47 -5.47 6.00
N LYS A 108 12.17 -5.62 6.29
CA LYS A 108 11.66 -6.76 7.07
C LYS A 108 11.77 -8.05 6.28
N GLU A 109 11.52 -7.99 4.97
CA GLU A 109 11.65 -9.15 4.09
C GLU A 109 13.10 -9.59 3.94
N GLU A 110 14.04 -8.65 3.79
CA GLU A 110 15.48 -8.95 3.79
C GLU A 110 15.93 -9.63 5.09
N MET A 111 15.43 -9.18 6.25
CA MET A 111 15.73 -9.84 7.53
C MET A 111 15.15 -11.25 7.59
N ARG A 112 13.89 -11.46 7.18
CA ARG A 112 13.27 -12.80 7.14
C ARG A 112 14.02 -13.76 6.21
N ILE A 113 14.47 -13.30 5.06
CA ILE A 113 15.26 -14.11 4.13
C ILE A 113 16.60 -14.51 4.76
N ARG A 114 17.28 -13.59 5.47
CA ARG A 114 18.52 -13.91 6.20
C ARG A 114 18.31 -14.93 7.30
N GLU A 115 17.28 -14.76 8.12
CA GLU A 115 16.93 -15.72 9.19
C GLU A 115 16.66 -17.12 8.61
N LEU A 116 15.94 -17.19 7.48
CA LEU A 116 15.66 -18.45 6.81
C LEU A 116 16.93 -19.10 6.24
N GLN A 117 17.86 -18.31 5.71
CA GLN A 117 19.17 -18.79 5.25
C GLN A 117 20.01 -19.33 6.40
N GLU A 118 20.04 -18.64 7.55
CA GLU A 118 20.75 -19.12 8.73
C GLU A 118 20.16 -20.42 9.27
N MET A 119 18.83 -20.56 9.31
CA MET A 119 18.19 -21.83 9.70
C MET A 119 18.55 -22.97 8.74
N LYS A 120 18.49 -22.74 7.43
CA LYS A 120 18.91 -23.75 6.44
C LYS A 120 20.36 -24.19 6.62
N GLN A 121 21.27 -23.27 6.90
CA GLN A 121 22.67 -23.60 7.17
C GLN A 121 22.83 -24.48 8.41
N LYS A 122 22.08 -24.16 9.48
CA LYS A 122 22.06 -24.98 10.71
C LYS A 122 21.50 -26.38 10.43
N ASP A 123 20.43 -26.49 9.64
CA ASP A 123 19.87 -27.78 9.24
C ASP A 123 20.87 -28.62 8.44
N GLU A 124 21.58 -28.02 7.48
CA GLU A 124 22.63 -28.68 6.70
C GLU A 124 23.82 -29.11 7.58
N GLU A 125 24.20 -28.31 8.57
CA GLU A 125 25.24 -28.66 9.53
C GLU A 125 24.81 -29.83 10.42
N ILE A 126 23.58 -29.81 10.93
CA ILE A 126 23.02 -30.90 11.72
C ILE A 126 22.95 -32.19 10.89
N ALA A 127 22.50 -32.12 9.64
CA ALA A 127 22.47 -33.27 8.72
C ALA A 127 23.87 -33.85 8.47
N ARG A 128 24.90 -33.00 8.33
CA ARG A 128 26.29 -33.45 8.22
C ARG A 128 26.77 -34.16 9.49
N LYS A 129 26.49 -33.61 10.67
CA LYS A 129 26.82 -34.21 11.96
C LYS A 129 26.13 -35.57 12.14
N LEU A 130 24.85 -35.67 11.80
CA LEU A 130 24.10 -36.93 11.82
C LEU A 130 24.73 -37.99 10.89
N ASN A 131 25.04 -37.61 9.65
CA ASN A 131 25.68 -38.51 8.70
C ASN A 131 27.07 -38.98 9.17
N PHE A 132 27.86 -38.08 9.76
CA PHE A 132 29.15 -38.40 10.33
C PHE A 132 29.04 -39.41 11.50
N LEU A 133 28.13 -39.14 12.44
CA LEU A 133 27.88 -40.04 13.57
C LEU A 133 27.38 -41.41 13.10
N ASN A 134 26.47 -41.44 12.12
CA ASN A 134 25.95 -42.67 11.55
C ASN A 134 27.04 -43.51 10.85
N ARG A 135 27.96 -42.87 10.12
CA ARG A 135 29.12 -43.56 9.50
C ARG A 135 30.05 -44.14 10.57
N ASN A 136 30.38 -43.35 11.60
CA ASN A 136 31.23 -43.83 12.68
C ASN A 136 30.57 -45.00 13.41
N TRP A 137 29.29 -44.88 13.75
CA TRP A 137 28.52 -45.96 14.40
C TRP A 137 28.56 -47.26 13.58
N LYS A 138 28.34 -47.19 12.25
CA LYS A 138 28.47 -48.36 11.36
C LYS A 138 29.87 -48.98 11.39
N SER A 139 30.92 -48.15 11.46
CA SER A 139 32.30 -48.62 11.58
C SER A 139 32.54 -49.36 12.89
N TRP A 140 32.14 -48.77 14.02
CA TRP A 140 32.25 -49.40 15.35
C TRP A 140 31.49 -50.73 15.39
N ASN A 141 30.29 -50.80 14.80
CA ASN A 141 29.50 -52.02 14.75
C ASN A 141 30.10 -53.13 13.84
N ASN A 142 30.79 -52.75 12.76
CA ASN A 142 31.52 -53.71 11.94
C ASN A 142 32.77 -54.23 12.64
N LEU A 143 33.49 -53.37 13.37
CA LEU A 143 34.64 -53.77 14.18
C LEU A 143 34.23 -54.76 15.27
N SER A 144 33.15 -54.50 16.01
CA SER A 144 32.66 -55.42 17.05
C SER A 144 32.20 -56.77 16.49
N LYS A 145 31.57 -56.80 15.31
CA LYS A 145 31.22 -58.05 14.61
C LYS A 145 32.47 -58.83 14.17
N ASN A 146 33.49 -58.15 13.67
CA ASN A 146 34.72 -58.80 13.21
C ASN A 146 35.54 -59.35 14.39
N GLU A 147 35.62 -58.62 15.51
CA GLU A 147 36.21 -59.13 16.74
C GLU A 147 35.43 -60.31 17.32
N GLY A 148 34.08 -60.29 17.29
CA GLY A 148 33.26 -61.43 17.68
C GLY A 148 33.46 -62.67 16.80
N LEU A 149 33.67 -62.48 15.48
CA LEU A 149 34.00 -63.57 14.55
C LEU A 149 35.40 -64.15 14.79
N LEU A 150 36.39 -63.29 15.06
CA LEU A 150 37.75 -63.72 15.39
C LEU A 150 37.80 -64.47 16.73
N ALA A 151 37.07 -64.00 17.76
CA ALA A 151 36.96 -64.68 19.04
C ALA A 151 36.28 -66.07 18.94
N PHE A 152 35.31 -66.22 18.04
CA PHE A 152 34.69 -67.52 17.75
C PHE A 152 35.66 -68.46 17.01
N SER A 153 36.44 -67.94 16.06
CA SER A 153 37.45 -68.72 15.32
C SER A 153 38.62 -69.17 16.19
N THR A 154 39.10 -68.34 17.14
CA THR A 154 40.17 -68.72 18.05
C THR A 154 39.71 -69.72 19.12
N SER A 155 38.45 -69.66 19.53
CA SER A 155 37.86 -70.63 20.46
C SER A 155 37.61 -71.99 19.80
N GLY A 156 37.30 -72.03 18.50
CA GLY A 156 37.15 -73.27 17.73
C GLY A 156 38.48 -73.99 17.42
N MET A 157 39.59 -73.26 17.24
CA MET A 157 40.92 -73.89 17.01
C MET A 157 41.58 -74.43 18.29
N ALA A 158 41.15 -73.99 19.48
CA ALA A 158 41.66 -74.51 20.76
C ALA A 158 40.95 -75.80 21.23
N MET A 159 40.00 -76.32 20.46
CA MET A 159 39.13 -77.45 20.83
C MET A 159 39.34 -78.72 19.95
N CYS A 160 40.40 -78.76 19.14
CA CYS A 160 40.88 -79.95 18.43
C CYS A 160 42.20 -80.45 19.03
#